data_AF-A0A525WDZ8-F1
#
_entry.id   AF-A0A525WDZ8-F1
#
_cell.length_a   1.000
_cell.length_b   1.000
_cell.length_c   1.000
_cell.angle_alpha   90.00
_cell.angle_beta   90.00
_cell.angle_gamma   90.00
#
_symmetry.space_group_name_H-M   'P 1'
#
loop_
_entity.id
_entity.type
_entity.pdbx_description
1 polymer ?
#
loop_
_entity_poly.entity_id
_entity_poly.type
_entity_poly.pdbx_seq_one_letter_code
_entity_poly.pdbx_strand_id
1 'polypeptide(L)'
;MTSSFRIGGLTALLLTGLTMSPILSGAQVVGDEAELGRLQSKAEDAIGNDDADGAAMMMGRAALLAAQLSKRETGWKTAFRKGQEALFRSQEHTYRAMALFRRAGGQLPASSGVCGSLALGHTTLTHVSDGKEPSPQDTRLLEEAKRLQESADNWNQVIVSLVAEYQCP
;
A
#
# COMPACT_ATOMS: atom_id res chain seq x y z
N MET A 1 28.09 32.79 -68.71
CA MET A 1 26.77 32.55 -68.08
C MET A 1 26.89 31.27 -67.26
N THR A 2 26.62 31.39 -65.96
CA THR A 2 27.01 30.45 -64.91
C THR A 2 26.11 29.21 -64.87
N SER A 3 26.73 28.04 -64.88
CA SER A 3 26.10 26.73 -64.65
C SER A 3 25.85 26.52 -63.16
N SER A 4 24.64 26.12 -62.78
CA SER A 4 24.32 25.65 -61.43
C SER A 4 23.88 24.19 -61.49
N PHE A 5 24.82 23.30 -61.14
CA PHE A 5 24.54 21.93 -60.73
C PHE A 5 24.42 21.91 -59.20
N ARG A 6 23.25 21.55 -58.67
CA ARG A 6 23.13 20.99 -57.32
C ARG A 6 22.08 19.88 -57.31
N ILE A 7 22.59 18.65 -57.42
CA ILE A 7 21.96 17.43 -56.96
C ILE A 7 22.14 17.40 -55.43
N GLY A 8 21.10 17.00 -54.69
CA GLY A 8 21.28 16.50 -53.33
C GLY A 8 20.06 16.62 -52.44
N GLY A 9 19.42 15.48 -52.17
CA GLY A 9 18.69 15.30 -50.90
C GLY A 9 17.20 14.97 -51.00
N LEU A 10 16.81 14.04 -51.88
CA LEU A 10 15.52 13.35 -51.81
C LEU A 10 15.68 12.09 -50.93
N THR A 11 15.41 12.23 -49.63
CA THR A 11 15.19 11.15 -48.64
C THR A 11 14.37 11.80 -47.51
N ALA A 12 13.05 11.97 -47.58
CA ALA A 12 11.98 10.97 -47.67
C ALA A 12 12.09 9.85 -46.62
N LEU A 13 11.18 9.93 -45.64
CA LEU A 13 10.72 8.90 -44.70
C LEU A 13 11.71 8.38 -43.63
N LEU A 14 11.56 8.90 -42.40
CA LEU A 14 11.61 8.14 -41.14
C LEU A 14 11.00 8.98 -39.98
N LEU A 15 9.85 9.59 -40.25
CA LEU A 15 9.03 10.31 -39.26
C LEU A 15 7.66 9.62 -39.16
N THR A 16 7.68 8.32 -38.85
CA THR A 16 6.47 7.55 -38.53
C THR A 16 6.36 7.38 -37.02
N GLY A 17 5.67 8.33 -36.41
CA GLY A 17 4.74 8.17 -35.29
C GLY A 17 5.05 7.13 -34.23
N LEU A 18 5.84 7.50 -33.22
CA LEU A 18 5.64 7.02 -31.86
C LEU A 18 4.54 7.87 -31.21
N THR A 19 3.29 7.65 -31.63
CA THR A 19 2.14 8.05 -30.82
C THR A 19 2.03 7.03 -29.70
N MET A 20 2.74 7.31 -28.59
CA MET A 20 2.59 6.52 -27.37
C MET A 20 1.12 6.54 -26.95
N SER A 21 0.49 5.39 -27.13
CA SER A 21 -0.90 5.16 -26.75
C SER A 21 -1.01 5.21 -25.20
N PRO A 22 -2.10 5.78 -24.64
CA PRO A 22 -2.32 5.84 -23.18
C PRO A 22 -2.60 4.47 -22.52
N ILE A 23 -2.51 3.37 -23.27
CA ILE A 23 -2.83 2.00 -22.82
C ILE A 23 -1.85 1.49 -21.76
N LEU A 24 -0.59 1.97 -21.75
CA LEU A 24 0.41 1.56 -20.74
C LEU A 24 -0.03 1.91 -19.31
N SER A 25 -0.79 3.00 -19.13
CA SER A 25 -1.13 3.50 -17.79
C SER A 25 -2.16 2.61 -17.10
N GLY A 26 -3.15 2.09 -17.83
CA GLY A 26 -4.16 1.18 -17.26
C GLY A 26 -3.59 -0.19 -16.88
N ALA A 27 -2.72 -0.76 -17.72
CA ALA A 27 -2.08 -2.05 -17.44
C ALA A 27 -1.15 -1.99 -16.22
N GLN A 28 -0.44 -0.86 -16.04
CA GLN A 28 0.42 -0.65 -14.87
C GLN A 28 -0.38 -0.56 -13.56
N VAL A 29 -1.52 0.14 -13.55
CA VAL A 29 -2.38 0.22 -12.35
C VAL A 29 -2.94 -1.14 -11.97
N VAL A 30 -3.41 -1.93 -12.95
CA VAL A 30 -3.89 -3.30 -12.71
C VAL A 30 -2.78 -4.20 -12.14
N GLY A 31 -1.54 -4.05 -12.63
CA GLY A 31 -0.38 -4.75 -12.09
C GLY A 31 -0.03 -4.35 -10.66
N ASP A 32 -0.08 -3.05 -10.36
CA ASP A 32 0.18 -2.52 -9.01
C ASP A 32 -0.91 -2.96 -8.01
N GLU A 33 -2.17 -3.03 -8.42
CA GLU A 33 -3.26 -3.56 -7.60
C GLU A 33 -3.11 -5.06 -7.31
N ALA A 34 -2.70 -5.85 -8.30
CA ALA A 34 -2.39 -7.26 -8.11
C ALA A 34 -1.19 -7.46 -7.16
N GLU A 35 -0.17 -6.61 -7.26
CA GLU A 35 0.99 -6.63 -6.37
C GLU A 35 0.60 -6.32 -4.91
N LEU A 36 -0.38 -5.44 -4.66
CA LEU A 36 -0.92 -5.22 -3.30
C LEU A 36 -1.50 -6.51 -2.70
N GLY A 37 -2.29 -7.26 -3.47
CA GLY A 37 -2.81 -8.56 -3.03
C GLY A 37 -1.69 -9.57 -2.77
N ARG A 38 -0.67 -9.59 -3.64
CA ARG A 38 0.49 -10.47 -3.52
C ARG A 38 1.37 -10.14 -2.30
N LEU A 39 1.43 -8.88 -1.88
CA LEU A 39 2.16 -8.46 -0.68
C LEU A 39 1.42 -8.84 0.61
N GLN A 40 0.09 -8.73 0.61
CA GLN A 40 -0.76 -9.20 1.72
C GLN A 40 -0.61 -10.70 1.95
N SER A 41 -0.79 -11.52 0.92
CA SER A 41 -0.60 -12.97 1.02
C SER A 41 0.81 -13.33 1.49
N LYS A 42 1.86 -12.64 1.04
CA LYS A 42 3.22 -12.88 1.55
C LYS A 42 3.41 -12.48 3.02
N ALA A 43 2.71 -11.46 3.51
CA ALA A 43 2.77 -11.12 4.92
C ALA A 43 2.07 -12.18 5.77
N GLU A 44 0.92 -12.66 5.32
CA GLU A 44 0.19 -13.76 5.97
C GLU A 44 1.02 -15.04 5.99
N ASP A 45 1.64 -15.40 4.86
CA ASP A 45 2.57 -16.54 4.78
C ASP A 45 3.77 -16.36 5.73
N ALA A 46 4.32 -15.14 5.83
CA ALA A 46 5.43 -14.86 6.74
C ALA A 46 5.00 -15.03 8.20
N ILE A 47 3.83 -14.53 8.60
CA ILE A 47 3.29 -14.76 9.95
C ILE A 47 3.02 -16.23 10.22
N GLY A 48 2.46 -16.96 9.26
CA GLY A 48 2.26 -18.41 9.37
C GLY A 48 3.56 -19.20 9.55
N ASN A 49 4.69 -18.62 9.16
CA ASN A 49 6.04 -19.19 9.34
C ASN A 49 6.80 -18.55 10.51
N ASP A 50 6.12 -17.91 11.46
CA ASP A 50 6.71 -17.21 12.60
C ASP A 50 7.76 -16.16 12.19
N ASP A 51 7.56 -15.46 11.07
CA ASP A 51 8.40 -14.38 10.57
C ASP A 51 7.67 -13.03 10.58
N ALA A 52 7.54 -12.46 11.77
CA ALA A 52 6.90 -11.16 11.96
C ALA A 52 7.71 -9.99 11.35
N ASP A 53 9.04 -10.10 11.26
CA ASP A 53 9.86 -9.09 10.57
C ASP A 53 9.60 -9.11 9.06
N GLY A 54 9.53 -10.31 8.46
CA GLY A 54 9.19 -10.50 7.05
C GLY A 54 7.79 -9.96 6.74
N ALA A 55 6.81 -10.25 7.60
CA ALA A 55 5.46 -9.72 7.48
C ALA A 55 5.42 -8.18 7.54
N ALA A 56 6.14 -7.58 8.49
CA ALA A 56 6.28 -6.13 8.60
C ALA A 56 6.88 -5.54 7.32
N MET A 57 7.91 -6.16 6.75
CA MET A 57 8.53 -5.69 5.51
C MET A 57 7.55 -5.72 4.32
N MET A 58 6.75 -6.79 4.19
CA MET A 58 5.76 -6.89 3.11
C MET A 58 4.66 -5.84 3.26
N MET A 59 4.17 -5.60 4.47
CA MET A 59 3.15 -4.58 4.73
C MET A 59 3.68 -3.16 4.56
N GLY A 60 4.92 -2.88 4.95
CA GLY A 60 5.57 -1.60 4.66
C GLY A 60 5.68 -1.33 3.16
N ARG A 61 5.99 -2.36 2.35
CA ARG A 61 5.98 -2.26 0.88
C ARG A 61 4.57 -2.03 0.32
N ALA A 62 3.56 -2.72 0.87
CA ALA A 62 2.17 -2.55 0.46
C ALA A 62 1.68 -1.12 0.75
N ALA A 63 2.02 -0.58 1.93
CA ALA A 63 1.72 0.79 2.30
C ALA A 63 2.33 1.80 1.33
N LEU A 64 3.61 1.65 0.97
CA LEU A 64 4.27 2.51 -0.01
C LEU A 64 3.62 2.44 -1.40
N LEU A 65 3.23 1.25 -1.84
CA LEU A 65 2.54 1.07 -3.12
C LEU A 65 1.15 1.70 -3.11
N ALA A 66 0.37 1.52 -2.03
CA ALA A 66 -0.92 2.18 -1.85
C ALA A 66 -0.78 3.71 -1.86
N ALA A 67 0.26 4.25 -1.20
CA ALA A 67 0.60 5.67 -1.21
C ALA A 67 0.89 6.17 -2.64
N GLN A 68 1.64 5.39 -3.43
CA GLN A 68 1.93 5.72 -4.83
C GLN A 68 0.68 5.68 -5.71
N LEU A 69 -0.18 4.68 -5.54
CA LEU A 69 -1.46 4.57 -6.25
C LEU A 69 -2.38 5.75 -5.92
N SER A 70 -2.43 6.19 -4.66
CA SER A 70 -3.26 7.34 -4.26
C SER A 70 -2.93 8.62 -5.04
N LYS A 71 -1.67 8.80 -5.45
CA LYS A 71 -1.21 9.97 -6.24
C LYS A 71 -1.63 9.92 -7.71
N ARG A 72 -1.97 8.73 -8.21
CA ARG A 72 -2.37 8.50 -9.62
C ARG A 72 -3.89 8.46 -9.78
N GLU A 73 -4.59 8.13 -8.71
CA GLU A 73 -6.04 8.06 -8.66
C GLU A 73 -6.69 9.42 -8.42
N THR A 74 -7.99 9.53 -8.70
CA THR A 74 -8.78 10.73 -8.44
C THR A 74 -10.09 10.41 -7.70
N GLY A 75 -10.65 11.43 -7.04
CA GLY A 75 -11.94 11.32 -6.35
C GLY A 75 -11.91 10.31 -5.20
N TRP A 76 -12.93 9.46 -5.13
CA TRP A 76 -13.07 8.46 -4.08
C TRP A 76 -11.88 7.48 -4.02
N LYS A 77 -11.34 7.08 -5.18
CA LYS A 77 -10.23 6.11 -5.23
C LYS A 77 -8.97 6.65 -4.55
N THR A 78 -8.70 7.95 -4.62
CA THR A 78 -7.61 8.58 -3.87
C THR A 78 -7.79 8.38 -2.36
N ALA A 79 -9.00 8.65 -1.85
CA ALA A 79 -9.32 8.48 -0.44
C ALA A 79 -9.22 7.02 -0.01
N PHE A 80 -9.75 6.10 -0.83
CA PHE A 80 -9.67 4.66 -0.59
C PHE A 80 -8.21 4.16 -0.54
N ARG A 81 -7.34 4.61 -1.46
CA ARG A 81 -5.92 4.23 -1.45
C ARG A 81 -5.16 4.81 -0.24
N LYS A 82 -5.53 6.00 0.23
CA LYS A 82 -5.00 6.54 1.50
C LYS A 82 -5.45 5.72 2.71
N GLY A 83 -6.71 5.28 2.73
CA GLY A 83 -7.20 4.36 3.75
C GLY A 83 -6.45 3.02 3.73
N GLN A 84 -6.19 2.46 2.55
CA GLN A 84 -5.34 1.26 2.42
C GLN A 84 -3.91 1.48 2.92
N GLU A 85 -3.30 2.62 2.58
CA GLU A 85 -1.98 2.98 3.09
C GLU A 85 -1.98 3.00 4.63
N ALA A 86 -2.95 3.68 5.24
CA ALA A 86 -3.10 3.75 6.69
C ALA A 86 -3.24 2.37 7.34
N LEU A 87 -4.08 1.50 6.76
CA LEU A 87 -4.24 0.13 7.22
C LEU A 87 -2.92 -0.65 7.12
N PHE A 88 -2.24 -0.62 5.97
CA PHE A 88 -0.98 -1.37 5.79
C PHE A 88 0.15 -0.83 6.66
N ARG A 89 0.20 0.49 6.94
CA ARG A 89 1.14 1.06 7.92
C ARG A 89 0.85 0.56 9.32
N SER A 90 -0.41 0.47 9.70
CA SER A 90 -0.75 -0.11 10.99
C SER A 90 -0.26 -1.55 11.10
N GLN A 91 -0.52 -2.38 10.08
CA GLN A 91 -0.07 -3.77 10.06
C GLN A 91 1.45 -3.87 10.13
N GLU A 92 2.19 -3.04 9.37
CA GLU A 92 3.66 -2.94 9.47
C GLU A 92 4.11 -2.70 10.91
N HIS A 93 3.54 -1.70 11.58
CA HIS A 93 3.90 -1.34 12.95
C HIS A 93 3.58 -2.46 13.94
N THR A 94 2.42 -3.09 13.82
CA THR A 94 2.01 -4.20 14.69
C THR A 94 2.92 -5.41 14.52
N TYR A 95 3.22 -5.82 13.28
CA TYR A 95 4.15 -6.92 13.02
C TYR A 95 5.57 -6.60 13.50
N ARG A 96 6.03 -5.36 13.33
CA ARG A 96 7.32 -4.93 13.89
C ARG A 96 7.32 -5.02 15.41
N ALA A 97 6.23 -4.67 16.08
CA ALA A 97 6.11 -4.82 17.53
C ALA A 97 6.24 -6.28 17.96
N MET A 98 5.55 -7.20 17.29
CA MET A 98 5.65 -8.65 17.53
C MET A 98 7.09 -9.16 17.34
N ALA A 99 7.77 -8.74 16.28
CA ALA A 99 9.15 -9.12 16.02
C ALA A 99 10.11 -8.58 17.10
N LEU A 100 9.95 -7.31 17.50
CA LEU A 100 10.73 -6.71 18.59
C LEU A 100 10.52 -7.45 19.91
N PHE A 101 9.28 -7.78 20.25
CA PHE A 101 8.94 -8.51 21.47
C PHE A 101 9.59 -9.90 21.51
N ARG A 102 9.52 -10.64 20.39
CA ARG A 102 10.16 -11.94 20.25
C ARG A 102 11.69 -11.86 20.33
N ARG A 103 12.31 -10.87 19.68
CA ARG A 103 13.77 -10.66 19.79
C ARG A 103 14.22 -10.32 21.21
N ALA A 104 13.37 -9.66 21.99
CA ALA A 104 13.61 -9.38 23.40
C ALA A 104 13.34 -10.59 24.32
N GLY A 105 13.00 -11.75 23.77
CA GLY A 105 12.73 -12.97 24.54
C GLY A 105 11.35 -12.99 25.21
N GLY A 106 10.41 -12.15 24.78
CA GLY A 106 9.04 -12.12 25.31
C GLY A 106 8.95 -11.60 26.75
N GLN A 107 9.90 -10.76 27.18
CA GLN A 107 9.92 -10.20 28.53
C GLN A 107 8.77 -9.22 28.75
N LEU A 108 8.08 -9.37 29.88
CA LEU A 108 7.00 -8.50 30.32
C LEU A 108 7.44 -7.63 31.52
N PRO A 109 7.00 -6.36 31.60
CA PRO A 109 6.29 -5.63 30.55
C PRO A 109 7.18 -5.41 29.33
N ALA A 110 6.57 -5.31 28.14
CA ALA A 110 7.32 -5.14 26.92
C ALA A 110 8.08 -3.81 26.90
N SER A 111 9.18 -3.77 26.12
CA SER A 111 9.99 -2.56 26.01
C SER A 111 9.22 -1.39 25.38
N SER A 112 9.68 -0.16 25.65
CA SER A 112 9.11 1.06 25.06
C SER A 112 9.10 1.04 23.52
N GLY A 113 10.04 0.34 22.88
CA GLY A 113 10.06 0.16 21.43
C GLY A 113 8.91 -0.71 20.90
N VAL A 114 8.54 -1.77 21.66
CA VAL A 114 7.39 -2.62 21.33
C VAL A 114 6.09 -1.83 21.51
N CYS A 115 5.90 -1.23 22.67
CA CYS A 115 4.67 -0.48 22.98
C CYS A 115 4.52 0.77 22.11
N GLY A 116 5.61 1.48 21.83
CA GLY A 116 5.61 2.59 20.88
C GLY A 116 5.23 2.16 19.47
N SER A 117 5.67 0.98 19.03
CA SER A 117 5.26 0.43 17.72
C SER A 117 3.76 0.10 17.70
N LEU A 118 3.21 -0.50 18.76
CA LEU A 118 1.76 -0.74 18.85
C LEU A 118 0.95 0.56 18.87
N ALA A 119 1.43 1.59 19.58
CA ALA A 119 0.79 2.90 19.60
C ALA A 119 0.78 3.58 18.22
N LEU A 120 1.88 3.44 17.45
CA LEU A 120 1.92 3.89 16.06
C LEU A 120 0.93 3.10 15.19
N GLY A 121 0.83 1.79 15.39
CA GLY A 121 -0.18 0.96 14.71
C GLY A 121 -1.60 1.48 14.97
N HIS A 122 -1.96 1.65 16.24
CA HIS A 122 -3.27 2.17 16.63
C HIS A 122 -3.55 3.57 16.05
N THR A 123 -2.58 4.48 16.11
CA THR A 123 -2.74 5.85 15.59
C THR A 123 -2.87 5.87 14.06
N THR A 124 -2.15 4.99 13.36
CA THR A 124 -2.27 4.93 11.89
C THR A 124 -3.62 4.36 11.45
N LEU A 125 -4.21 3.42 12.19
CA LEU A 125 -5.54 2.89 11.92
C LEU A 125 -6.65 3.94 11.93
N THR A 126 -6.56 4.97 12.78
CA THR A 126 -7.60 6.01 12.83
C THR A 126 -7.73 6.78 11.50
N HIS A 127 -6.69 6.75 10.67
CA HIS A 127 -6.69 7.39 9.35
C HIS A 127 -7.34 6.55 8.24
N VAL A 128 -7.75 5.31 8.51
CA VAL A 128 -8.48 4.49 7.52
C VAL A 128 -9.83 5.12 7.17
N SER A 129 -10.48 5.76 8.15
CA SER A 129 -11.82 6.34 8.02
C SER A 129 -11.84 7.80 7.53
N ASP A 130 -10.69 8.41 7.21
CA ASP A 130 -10.60 9.83 6.77
C ASP A 130 -11.10 10.05 5.32
N GLY A 131 -11.76 9.06 4.71
CA GLY A 131 -12.20 9.07 3.32
C GLY A 131 -13.66 9.47 3.12
N LYS A 132 -13.92 10.20 2.02
CA LYS A 132 -15.29 10.50 1.56
C LYS A 132 -16.00 9.20 1.18
N GLU A 133 -17.26 9.01 1.57
CA GLU A 133 -18.04 7.83 1.17
C GLU A 133 -18.16 7.70 -0.35
N PRO A 134 -18.13 6.46 -0.91
CA PRO A 134 -18.36 6.24 -2.33
C PRO A 134 -19.78 6.65 -2.71
N SER A 135 -19.99 7.03 -3.98
CA SER A 135 -21.35 7.27 -4.47
C SER A 135 -22.19 6.01 -4.30
N PRO A 136 -23.43 6.08 -3.77
CA PRO A 136 -24.29 4.91 -3.52
C PRO A 136 -24.61 4.07 -4.76
N GLN A 137 -24.30 4.57 -5.96
CA GLN A 137 -24.60 3.92 -7.24
C GLN A 137 -23.59 2.83 -7.62
N ASP A 138 -22.42 2.78 -6.97
CA ASP A 138 -21.38 1.77 -7.26
C ASP A 138 -21.26 0.77 -6.10
N THR A 139 -22.06 -0.29 -6.17
CA THR A 139 -22.15 -1.33 -5.14
C THR A 139 -20.82 -2.04 -4.91
N ARG A 140 -19.96 -2.15 -5.92
CA ARG A 140 -18.64 -2.75 -5.78
C ARG A 140 -17.72 -1.90 -4.92
N LEU A 141 -17.71 -0.58 -5.14
CA LEU A 141 -16.88 0.33 -4.35
C LEU A 141 -17.36 0.43 -2.90
N LEU A 142 -18.67 0.31 -2.68
CA LEU A 142 -19.25 0.26 -1.34
C LEU A 142 -18.81 -1.02 -0.59
N GLU A 143 -18.79 -2.16 -1.26
CA GLU A 143 -18.29 -3.43 -0.69
C GLU A 143 -16.78 -3.35 -0.41
N GLU A 144 -15.98 -2.77 -1.31
CA GLU A 144 -14.54 -2.56 -1.10
C GLU A 144 -14.27 -1.63 0.11
N ALA A 145 -15.05 -0.54 0.24
CA ALA A 145 -14.95 0.37 1.38
C ALA A 145 -15.28 -0.35 2.70
N LYS A 146 -16.36 -1.13 2.70
CA LYS A 146 -16.81 -1.89 3.87
C LYS A 146 -15.76 -2.90 4.31
N ARG A 147 -15.18 -3.67 3.38
CA ARG A 147 -14.10 -4.62 3.69
C ARG A 147 -12.86 -3.94 4.27
N LEU A 148 -12.53 -2.75 3.77
CA LEU A 148 -11.41 -1.98 4.31
C LEU A 148 -11.67 -1.57 5.76
N GLN A 149 -12.89 -1.09 6.07
CA GLN A 149 -13.28 -0.74 7.43
C GLN A 149 -13.32 -1.95 8.36
N GLU A 150 -13.91 -3.07 7.91
CA GLU A 150 -13.93 -4.33 8.67
C GLU A 150 -12.51 -4.83 8.97
N SER A 151 -11.59 -4.71 8.01
CA SER A 151 -10.19 -5.04 8.23
C SER A 151 -9.55 -4.12 9.26
N ALA A 152 -9.83 -2.82 9.22
CA ALA A 152 -9.34 -1.88 10.22
C ALA A 152 -9.88 -2.19 11.63
N ASP A 153 -11.16 -2.49 11.75
CA ASP A 153 -11.78 -2.84 13.03
C ASP A 153 -11.19 -4.14 13.61
N ASN A 154 -10.95 -5.14 12.76
CA ASN A 154 -10.28 -6.38 13.15
C ASN A 154 -8.84 -6.11 13.63
N TRP A 155 -8.08 -5.29 12.89
CA TRP A 155 -6.71 -4.94 13.27
C TRP A 155 -6.64 -4.10 14.54
N ASN A 156 -7.64 -3.26 14.80
CA ASN A 156 -7.77 -2.57 16.07
C ASN A 156 -7.90 -3.56 17.24
N GLN A 157 -8.73 -4.60 17.09
CA GLN A 157 -8.86 -5.66 18.11
C GLN A 157 -7.54 -6.41 18.31
N VAL A 158 -6.80 -6.72 17.24
CA VAL A 158 -5.47 -7.34 17.33
C VAL A 158 -4.52 -6.46 18.15
N ILE A 159 -4.45 -5.17 17.86
CA ILE A 159 -3.55 -4.24 18.56
C ILE A 159 -3.93 -4.09 20.02
N VAL A 160 -5.21 -3.90 20.33
CA VAL A 160 -5.69 -3.82 21.72
C VAL A 160 -5.35 -5.09 22.49
N SER A 161 -5.50 -6.26 21.86
CA SER A 161 -5.14 -7.55 22.47
C SER A 161 -3.64 -7.63 22.75
N LEU A 162 -2.79 -7.23 21.79
CA LEU A 162 -1.34 -7.22 21.96
C LEU A 162 -0.88 -6.20 23.00
N VAL A 163 -1.51 -5.02 23.09
CA VAL A 163 -1.22 -4.02 24.13
C VAL A 163 -1.46 -4.62 25.52
N ALA A 164 -2.57 -5.34 25.71
CA ALA A 164 -2.88 -6.02 26.96
C ALA A 164 -1.92 -7.18 27.24
N GLU A 165 -1.67 -8.04 26.24
CA GLU A 165 -0.77 -9.20 26.36
C GLU A 165 0.67 -8.78 26.68
N TYR A 166 1.15 -7.74 26.02
CA TYR A 166 2.51 -7.22 26.16
C TYR A 166 2.66 -6.27 27.36
N GLN A 167 1.58 -6.04 28.10
CA GLN A 167 1.53 -5.15 29.28
C GLN A 167 2.06 -3.75 28.96
N CYS A 168 1.61 -3.20 27.83
CA CYS A 168 1.94 -1.84 27.45
C CYS A 168 1.15 -0.83 28.31
N PRO A 169 1.81 0.21 28.83
CA PRO A 169 1.20 1.21 29.72
C PRO A 169 0.31 2.21 28.98
#